data_AF-A0A3D4JW06-F1
#
_entry.id   AF-A0A3D4JW06-F1
#
_cell.length_a   1.000
_cell.length_b   1.000
_cell.length_c   1.000
_cell.angle_alpha   90.00
_cell.angle_beta   90.00
_cell.angle_gamma   90.00
#
_symmetry.space_group_name_H-M   'P 1'
#
loop_
_entity.id
_entity.type
_entity.pdbx_description
1 polymer ?
#
loop_
_entity_poly.entity_id
_entity_poly.type
_entity_poly.pdbx_seq_one_letter_code
_entity_poly.pdbx_strand_id
1 'polypeptide(L)'
;ANYFLGDKVILKAYYRYYTDDWGLKSNTFSLETPVKISPFVSVTPFYRYYSQTAAKYFSPYQQHTTFDDYYTSNYDLSNFNSNFYGAGIRFNPKNGLFGVERLNMLEIRYGHYTKSVGMTSDIISLNLRFK
;
A
#
# COMPACT_ATOMS: atom_id res chain seq x y z
N ALA A 1 -0.74 -7.35 -13.76
CA ALA A 1 -0.55 -7.01 -15.19
C ALA A 1 -0.37 -5.50 -15.33
N ASN A 2 0.44 -5.07 -16.28
CA ASN A 2 0.58 -3.65 -16.64
C ASN A 2 -0.06 -3.46 -18.01
N TYR A 3 -1.03 -2.55 -18.11
CA TYR A 3 -1.65 -2.17 -19.37
C TYR A 3 -1.29 -0.73 -19.70
N PHE A 4 -0.89 -0.49 -20.95
CA PHE A 4 -0.50 0.83 -21.44
C PHE A 4 -1.64 1.38 -22.30
N LEU A 5 -2.33 2.39 -21.79
CA LEU A 5 -3.37 3.10 -22.54
C LEU A 5 -2.74 4.31 -23.22
N GLY A 6 -2.25 4.07 -24.44
CA GLY A 6 -1.44 5.04 -25.19
C GLY A 6 -0.13 5.38 -24.47
N ASP A 7 0.39 6.58 -24.72
CA ASP A 7 1.72 6.97 -24.21
C ASP A 7 1.69 7.60 -22.81
N LYS A 8 0.50 7.99 -22.35
CA LYS A 8 0.31 8.83 -21.16
C LYS A 8 -0.21 8.09 -19.94
N VAL A 9 -0.96 7.01 -20.12
CA VAL A 9 -1.62 6.31 -19.00
C VAL A 9 -1.12 4.88 -18.90
N ILE A 10 -0.69 4.49 -17.71
CA ILE A 10 -0.31 3.12 -17.38
C ILE A 10 -1.28 2.65 -16.31
N LEU A 11 -1.89 1.48 -16.50
CA LEU A 11 -2.67 0.81 -15.48
C LEU A 11 -1.84 -0.34 -14.93
N LYS A 12 -1.55 -0.31 -13.63
CA LYS A 12 -0.85 -1.36 -12.92
C LYS A 12 -1.81 -1.99 -11.92
N ALA A 13 -2.24 -3.20 -12.21
CA ALA A 13 -3.13 -3.94 -11.32
C ALA A 13 -2.48 -5.25 -10.90
N TYR A 14 -2.64 -5.61 -9.63
CA TYR A 14 -2.32 -6.96 -9.17
C TYR A 14 -3.33 -7.44 -8.13
N TYR A 15 -3.45 -8.75 -8.08
CA TYR A 15 -4.12 -9.47 -7.01
C TYR A 15 -3.09 -10.37 -6.33
N ARG A 16 -3.17 -10.45 -5.00
CA ARG A 16 -2.35 -11.35 -4.18
C ARG A 16 -3.25 -12.10 -3.21
N TYR A 17 -3.12 -13.42 -3.23
CA TYR A 17 -3.63 -14.29 -2.19
C TYR A 17 -2.47 -14.71 -1.27
N TYR A 18 -2.71 -14.78 0.03
CA TYR A 18 -1.75 -15.24 1.03
C TYR A 18 -2.42 -16.20 2.00
N THR A 19 -1.68 -17.22 2.44
CA THR A 19 -2.07 -18.10 3.53
C THR A 19 -0.85 -18.65 4.26
N ASP A 20 -1.02 -19.03 5.53
CA ASP A 20 0.02 -19.62 6.38
C ASP A 20 -0.50 -20.72 7.32
N ASP A 21 0.43 -21.34 8.05
CA ASP A 21 0.17 -22.42 9.01
C ASP A 21 -0.58 -21.94 10.27
N TRP A 22 -0.71 -20.62 10.48
CA TRP A 22 -1.53 -20.04 11.54
C TRP A 22 -3.00 -19.91 11.11
N GLY A 23 -3.33 -20.37 9.90
CA GLY A 23 -4.68 -20.36 9.35
C GLY A 23 -5.11 -18.98 8.84
N LEU A 24 -4.19 -18.01 8.79
CA LEU A 24 -4.49 -16.71 8.22
C LEU A 24 -4.65 -16.85 6.72
N LYS A 25 -5.68 -16.22 6.18
CA LYS A 25 -5.95 -16.14 4.74
C LYS A 25 -6.21 -14.68 4.40
N SER A 26 -5.56 -14.17 3.36
CA SER A 26 -5.79 -12.79 2.95
C SER A 26 -5.81 -12.59 1.44
N ASN A 27 -6.56 -11.55 1.05
CA ASN A 27 -6.76 -11.12 -0.32
C ASN A 27 -6.33 -9.66 -0.41
N THR A 28 -5.44 -9.36 -1.35
CA THR A 28 -5.04 -7.98 -1.70
C THR A 28 -5.41 -7.70 -3.13
N PHE A 29 -6.16 -6.64 -3.37
CA PHE A 29 -6.34 -6.03 -4.69
C PHE A 29 -5.65 -4.68 -4.69
N SER A 30 -4.83 -4.40 -5.69
CA SER A 30 -4.15 -3.11 -5.82
C SER A 30 -4.24 -2.61 -7.25
N LEU A 31 -4.61 -1.35 -7.40
CA LEU A 31 -4.63 -0.61 -8.65
C LEU A 31 -3.81 0.67 -8.48
N GLU A 32 -2.88 0.90 -9.40
CA GLU A 32 -2.10 2.12 -9.48
C GLU A 32 -2.13 2.61 -10.93
N THR A 33 -2.40 3.90 -11.13
CA THR A 33 -2.56 4.47 -12.48
C THR A 33 -1.61 5.64 -12.70
N PRO A 34 -0.34 5.42 -13.11
CA PRO A 34 0.54 6.52 -13.49
C PRO A 34 0.02 7.25 -14.75
N VAL A 35 -0.20 8.56 -14.62
CA VAL A 35 -0.61 9.47 -15.69
C VAL A 35 0.49 10.50 -15.92
N LYS A 36 1.06 10.51 -17.12
CA LYS A 36 2.05 11.52 -17.54
C LYS A 36 1.33 12.83 -17.87
N ILE A 37 1.64 13.87 -17.10
CA ILE A 37 1.18 15.24 -17.37
C ILE A 37 2.14 15.89 -18.38
N SER A 38 3.43 15.62 -18.25
CA SER A 38 4.49 16.02 -19.17
C SER A 38 5.57 14.92 -19.26
N PRO A 39 6.59 15.04 -20.12
CA PRO A 39 7.71 14.10 -20.16
C PRO A 39 8.48 13.96 -18.83
N PHE A 40 8.34 14.93 -17.92
CA PHE A 40 9.10 15.04 -16.67
C PHE A 40 8.24 15.02 -15.41
N VAL A 41 6.91 15.02 -15.56
CA VAL A 41 5.96 15.08 -14.44
C VAL A 41 4.87 14.05 -14.64
N SER A 42 4.64 13.23 -13.61
CA SER A 42 3.55 12.25 -13.59
C SER A 42 2.81 12.28 -12.26
N VAL A 43 1.50 12.04 -12.33
CA VAL A 43 0.62 11.89 -11.18
C VAL A 43 0.16 10.44 -11.15
N THR A 44 0.18 9.83 -9.96
CA THR A 44 -0.05 8.39 -9.80
C THR A 44 -1.09 8.18 -8.69
N PRO A 45 -2.40 8.29 -8.97
CA PRO A 45 -3.42 7.81 -8.07
C PRO A 45 -3.30 6.29 -7.86
N PHE A 46 -3.63 5.85 -6.65
CA PHE A 46 -3.66 4.43 -6.31
C PHE A 46 -4.79 4.12 -5.34
N TYR A 47 -5.24 2.87 -5.39
CA TYR A 47 -6.10 2.26 -4.39
C TYR A 47 -5.65 0.83 -4.14
N ARG A 48 -5.63 0.43 -2.88
CA ARG A 48 -5.40 -0.94 -2.44
C ARG A 48 -6.46 -1.32 -1.43
N TYR A 49 -7.13 -2.42 -1.71
CA TYR A 49 -8.02 -3.11 -0.79
C TYR A 49 -7.31 -4.35 -0.26
N TYR A 50 -7.45 -4.58 1.05
CA TYR A 50 -6.92 -5.75 1.72
C TYR A 50 -7.97 -6.32 2.66
N SER A 51 -8.13 -7.64 2.70
CA SER A 51 -9.00 -8.33 3.64
C SER A 51 -8.31 -9.60 4.13
N GLN A 52 -8.37 -9.85 5.44
CA GLN A 52 -7.82 -11.04 6.06
C GLN A 52 -8.79 -11.68 7.04
N THR A 53 -8.69 -13.00 7.20
CA THR A 53 -9.31 -13.73 8.32
C THR A 53 -8.49 -13.57 9.61
N ALA A 54 -9.10 -13.88 10.75
CA ALA A 54 -8.36 -14.00 12.00
C ALA A 54 -7.40 -15.20 11.95
N ALA A 55 -6.26 -15.08 12.62
CA ALA A 55 -5.37 -16.20 12.89
C ALA A 55 -6.01 -17.18 13.90
N LYS A 56 -5.60 -18.45 13.85
CA LYS A 56 -6.13 -19.55 14.68
C LYS A 56 -6.12 -19.24 16.19
N TYR A 57 -5.08 -18.55 16.66
CA TYR A 57 -4.86 -18.27 18.08
C TYR A 57 -5.30 -16.87 18.50
N PHE A 58 -5.97 -16.12 17.62
CA PHE A 58 -6.42 -14.78 17.96
C PHE A 58 -7.68 -14.81 18.81
N SER A 59 -7.69 -14.09 19.93
CA SER A 59 -8.93 -13.66 20.58
C SER A 59 -8.79 -12.24 21.12
N PRO A 60 -9.89 -11.48 21.16
CA PRO A 60 -9.91 -10.14 21.74
C PRO A 60 -9.42 -10.12 23.20
N TYR A 61 -9.06 -8.93 23.67
CA TYR A 61 -8.63 -8.71 25.04
C TYR A 61 -9.61 -9.33 26.05
N GLN A 62 -9.07 -10.08 27.03
CA GLN A 62 -9.82 -10.79 28.08
C GLN A 62 -10.77 -11.90 27.58
N GLN A 63 -10.62 -12.40 26.35
CA GLN A 63 -11.42 -13.54 25.87
C GLN A 63 -10.68 -14.87 25.87
N HIS A 64 -9.36 -14.88 26.12
CA HIS A 64 -8.58 -16.10 26.28
C HIS A 64 -8.87 -16.80 27.61
N THR A 65 -8.74 -18.13 27.60
CA THR A 65 -8.92 -18.97 28.79
C THR A 65 -7.62 -19.65 29.20
N THR A 66 -7.54 -20.15 30.44
CA THR A 66 -6.38 -20.92 30.91
C THR A 66 -6.19 -22.27 30.21
N PHE A 67 -7.12 -22.67 29.34
CA PHE A 67 -7.03 -23.89 28.52
C PHE A 67 -6.41 -23.63 27.14
N ASP A 68 -6.09 -22.37 26.79
CA ASP A 68 -5.47 -22.03 25.51
C ASP A 68 -3.95 -22.26 25.56
N ASP A 69 -3.44 -23.25 24.81
CA ASP A 69 -2.00 -23.53 24.73
C ASP A 69 -1.19 -22.42 24.03
N TYR A 70 -1.82 -21.70 23.10
CA TYR A 70 -1.25 -20.57 22.36
C TYR A 70 -2.32 -19.49 22.19
N TYR A 71 -1.92 -18.23 22.35
CA TYR A 71 -2.86 -17.11 22.34
C TYR A 71 -2.21 -15.82 21.81
N THR A 72 -3.03 -14.97 21.20
CA THR A 72 -2.64 -13.60 20.84
C THR A 72 -3.86 -12.69 20.84
N SER A 73 -3.69 -11.50 21.40
CA SER A 73 -4.67 -10.40 21.28
C SER A 73 -4.14 -9.26 20.42
N ASN A 74 -3.16 -9.53 19.55
CA ASN A 74 -2.70 -8.57 18.55
C ASN A 74 -3.76 -8.42 17.45
N TYR A 75 -4.39 -7.25 17.36
CA TYR A 75 -5.41 -6.96 16.36
C TYR A 75 -4.90 -6.97 14.92
N ASP A 76 -3.59 -6.96 14.67
CA ASP A 76 -3.02 -7.21 13.34
C ASP A 76 -3.19 -8.67 12.88
N LEU A 77 -3.49 -9.59 13.81
CA LEU A 77 -3.83 -10.99 13.52
C LEU A 77 -5.33 -11.26 13.63
N SER A 78 -6.15 -10.23 13.84
CA SER A 78 -7.61 -10.33 13.87
C SER A 78 -8.20 -10.39 12.46
N ASN A 79 -9.50 -10.68 12.36
CA ASN A 79 -10.24 -10.49 11.12
C ASN A 79 -10.43 -9.00 10.85
N PHE A 80 -9.87 -8.50 9.75
CA PHE A 80 -10.09 -7.12 9.34
C PHE A 80 -10.02 -6.93 7.84
N ASN A 81 -10.58 -5.81 7.38
CA ASN A 81 -10.29 -5.26 6.07
C ASN A 81 -9.64 -3.89 6.20
N SER A 82 -8.90 -3.48 5.17
CA SER A 82 -8.28 -2.18 5.11
C SER A 82 -8.31 -1.56 3.72
N ASN A 83 -8.43 -0.24 3.70
CA ASN A 83 -8.44 0.57 2.50
C ASN A 83 -7.21 1.48 2.52
N PHE A 84 -6.44 1.50 1.44
CA PHE A 84 -5.34 2.43 1.26
C PHE A 84 -5.49 3.14 -0.07
N TYR A 85 -5.72 4.45 -0.05
CA TYR A 85 -5.86 5.24 -1.26
C TYR A 85 -5.05 6.52 -1.17
N GLY A 86 -4.69 7.07 -2.31
CA GLY A 86 -3.95 8.31 -2.36
C GLY A 86 -3.40 8.59 -3.73
N ALA A 87 -2.43 9.49 -3.78
CA ALA A 87 -1.77 9.85 -5.03
C ALA A 87 -0.32 10.26 -4.79
N GLY A 88 0.52 9.96 -5.79
CA GLY A 88 1.89 10.43 -5.89
C GLY A 88 2.07 11.47 -6.98
N ILE A 89 2.93 12.47 -6.76
CA ILE A 89 3.45 13.34 -7.81
C ILE A 89 4.94 13.06 -7.93
N ARG A 90 5.37 12.71 -9.14
CA ARG A 90 6.76 12.39 -9.46
C ARG A 90 7.31 13.40 -10.48
N PHE A 91 8.49 13.91 -10.18
CA PHE A 91 9.31 14.78 -11.01
C PHE A 91 10.58 14.03 -11.43
N ASN A 92 10.88 14.00 -12.72
CA ASN A 92 12.07 13.34 -13.28
C ASN A 92 12.66 14.14 -14.46
N PRO A 93 13.09 15.40 -14.25
CA PRO A 93 13.69 16.23 -15.28
C PRO A 93 14.98 15.64 -15.83
N LYS A 94 15.31 15.98 -17.09
CA LYS A 94 16.51 15.48 -17.78
C LYS A 94 17.82 15.91 -17.10
N ASN A 95 17.87 17.13 -16.58
CA ASN A 95 19.08 17.76 -16.02
C ASN A 95 19.13 17.71 -14.48
N GLY A 96 18.39 16.79 -13.86
CA GLY A 96 18.27 16.71 -12.40
C GLY A 96 17.42 17.81 -11.77
N LEU A 97 17.35 17.81 -10.45
CA LEU A 97 16.48 18.66 -9.64
C LEU A 97 17.30 19.70 -8.88
N PHE A 98 16.78 20.92 -8.76
CA PHE A 98 17.37 22.01 -7.98
C PHE A 98 18.83 22.34 -8.35
N GLY A 99 19.22 22.15 -9.62
CA GLY A 99 20.60 22.35 -10.09
C GLY A 99 21.56 21.20 -9.75
N VAL A 100 21.07 20.10 -9.17
CA VAL A 100 21.86 18.91 -8.84
C VAL A 100 21.55 17.80 -9.85
N GLU A 101 22.44 17.61 -10.84
CA GLU A 101 22.25 16.61 -11.89
C GLU A 101 22.15 15.18 -11.37
N ARG A 102 22.86 14.87 -10.28
CA ARG A 102 22.82 13.54 -9.64
C ARG A 102 21.44 13.24 -9.06
N LEU A 103 20.72 14.24 -8.55
CA LEU A 103 19.36 14.06 -8.03
C LEU A 103 18.38 14.07 -9.21
N ASN A 104 18.05 12.88 -9.74
CA ASN A 104 17.34 12.75 -11.01
C ASN A 104 15.85 12.38 -10.89
N MET A 105 15.36 12.11 -9.67
CA MET A 105 13.93 11.97 -9.43
C MET A 105 13.58 12.32 -7.98
N LEU A 106 12.43 12.96 -7.85
CA LEU A 106 11.74 13.22 -6.60
C LEU A 106 10.29 12.80 -6.78
N GLU A 107 9.75 12.06 -5.83
CA GLU A 107 8.33 11.76 -5.76
C GLU A 107 7.84 11.98 -4.33
N ILE A 108 6.74 12.71 -4.22
CA ILE A 108 5.98 12.86 -2.98
C ILE A 108 4.68 12.09 -3.14
N ARG A 109 4.36 11.22 -2.19
CA ARG A 109 3.09 10.50 -2.15
C ARG A 109 2.37 10.80 -0.86
N TYR A 110 1.07 11.04 -0.98
CA TYR A 110 0.16 11.01 0.14
C TYR A 110 -0.72 9.77 0.02
N GLY A 111 -1.03 9.15 1.17
CA GLY A 111 -1.96 8.04 1.26
C GLY A 111 -2.73 8.07 2.57
N HIS A 112 -4.02 7.78 2.50
CA HIS A 112 -4.91 7.60 3.63
C HIS A 112 -5.22 6.12 3.81
N TYR A 113 -5.04 5.62 5.02
CA TYR A 113 -5.17 4.22 5.39
C TYR A 113 -6.23 4.04 6.48
N THR A 114 -7.17 3.13 6.28
CA THR A 114 -8.20 2.77 7.28
C THR A 114 -8.28 1.27 7.45
N LYS A 115 -8.45 0.79 8.68
CA LYS A 115 -8.79 -0.60 9.03
C LYS A 115 -10.19 -0.65 9.63
N SER A 116 -10.92 -1.74 9.40
CA SER A 116 -12.23 -2.00 10.02
C SER A 116 -12.18 -2.14 11.55
N VAL A 117 -10.98 -2.36 12.11
CA VAL A 117 -10.73 -2.42 13.57
C VAL A 117 -10.44 -1.05 14.20
N GLY A 118 -10.75 0.05 13.48
CA GLY A 118 -10.74 1.41 14.04
C GLY A 118 -9.43 2.19 13.85
N MET A 119 -8.41 1.59 13.24
CA MET A 119 -7.15 2.29 12.95
C MET A 119 -7.27 3.13 11.69
N THR A 120 -6.97 4.43 11.79
CA THR A 120 -6.88 5.37 10.67
C THR A 120 -5.53 6.06 10.68
N SER A 121 -4.92 6.28 9.52
CA SER A 121 -3.60 6.89 9.39
C SER A 121 -3.46 7.65 8.08
N ASP A 122 -2.78 8.80 8.15
CA ASP A 122 -2.29 9.54 7.00
C ASP A 122 -0.79 9.34 6.84
N ILE A 123 -0.36 9.03 5.62
CA ILE A 123 1.01 8.66 5.30
C ILE A 123 1.51 9.60 4.22
N ILE A 124 2.59 10.33 4.52
CA ILE A 124 3.34 11.15 3.54
C ILE A 124 4.69 10.48 3.31
N SER A 125 5.02 10.22 2.05
CA SER A 125 6.27 9.55 1.65
C SER A 125 7.05 10.42 0.68
N LEU A 126 8.35 10.54 0.92
CA LEU A 126 9.31 11.16 0.02
C LEU A 126 10.22 10.09 -0.57
N ASN A 127 10.32 10.05 -1.89
CA ASN A 127 11.21 9.17 -2.63
C ASN A 127 12.17 10.02 -3.46
N LEU A 128 13.47 9.82 -3.24
CA LEU A 128 14.54 10.50 -3.95
C LEU A 128 15.39 9.46 -4.67
N ARG A 129 15.81 9.76 -5.89
CA ARG A 129 16.75 8.91 -6.63
C ARG A 129 17.96 9.70 -7.08
N PHE A 130 19.12 9.11 -6.83
CA PHE A 130 20.41 9.64 -7.22
C PHE A 130 21.05 8.74 -8.30
N LYS A 131 21.67 9.35 -9.30
CA LYS A 131 22.57 8.68 -10.26
C LYS A 131 24.02 8.71 -9.79
#